data_AF-A0AAW0RIM0-F1
#
_entry.id   AF-A0AAW0RIM0-F1
#
_cell.length_a   1.000
_cell.length_b   1.000
_cell.length_c   1.000
_cell.angle_alpha   90.00
_cell.angle_beta   90.00
_cell.angle_gamma   90.00
#
_symmetry.space_group_name_H-M   'P 1'
#
loop_
_entity.id
_entity.type
_entity.pdbx_description
1 polymer ?
#
loop_
_entity_poly.entity_id
_entity_poly.type
_entity_poly.pdbx_seq_one_letter_code
_entity_poly.pdbx_strand_id
1 'polypeptide(L)' 'MQFTAITLFALVAAVVANPIAPRQATDENSVTVETPAMTDGNGNIVPFNADTVSLPDAATL' A
#
# COMPACT_ATOMS: atom_id res chain seq x y z
N MET A 1 1.00 -45.58 -1.07
CA MET A 1 0.26 -44.65 -0.19
C MET A 1 1.15 -43.96 0.86
N GLN A 2 2.45 -43.71 0.60
CA GLN A 2 3.37 -43.16 1.61
C GLN A 2 3.48 -41.62 1.62
N PHE A 3 2.84 -40.94 0.68
CA PHE A 3 2.96 -39.48 0.52
C PHE A 3 1.98 -38.67 1.38
N THR A 4 1.04 -39.31 2.09
CA THR A 4 -0.04 -38.65 2.83
C THR A 4 0.43 -37.89 4.07
N ALA A 5 1.35 -38.45 4.85
CA ALA A 5 1.70 -37.85 6.14
C ALA A 5 2.48 -36.53 5.96
N ILE A 6 3.47 -36.52 5.07
CA ILE A 6 4.33 -35.35 4.85
C ILE A 6 3.54 -34.17 4.24
N THR A 7 2.62 -34.46 3.31
CA THR A 7 1.78 -33.42 2.71
C THR A 7 0.82 -32.80 3.72
N LEU A 8 0.26 -33.59 4.64
CA LEU A 8 -0.59 -33.08 5.71
C LEU A 8 0.21 -32.16 6.67
N PHE A 9 1.42 -32.55 7.05
CA PHE A 9 2.26 -31.71 7.91
C PHE A 9 2.65 -30.39 7.23
N ALA A 10 3.00 -30.43 5.94
CA ALA A 10 3.34 -29.22 5.18
C ALA A 10 2.16 -28.24 5.08
N LEU A 11 0.94 -28.76 4.88
CA LEU A 11 -0.26 -27.93 4.79
C LEU A 11 -0.58 -27.25 6.13
N VAL A 12 -0.49 -27.99 7.24
CA VAL A 12 -0.70 -27.43 8.59
C VAL A 12 0.34 -26.36 8.90
N ALA A 13 1.62 -26.61 8.59
CA ALA A 13 2.68 -25.64 8.79
C ALA A 13 2.45 -24.35 7.98
N ALA A 14 2.00 -24.44 6.73
CA ALA A 14 1.68 -23.27 5.91
C ALA A 14 0.52 -22.42 6.45
N VAL A 15 -0.50 -23.07 7.03
CA VAL A 15 -1.63 -22.36 7.66
C VAL A 15 -1.20 -21.69 8.97
N VAL A 16 -0.43 -22.37 9.81
CA VAL A 16 0.02 -21.84 11.11
C VAL A 16 1.10 -20.77 10.96
N ALA A 17 1.96 -20.89 9.94
CA ALA A 17 3.07 -19.96 9.70
C ALA A 17 2.68 -18.76 8.85
N ASN A 18 1.41 -18.60 8.46
CA ASN A 18 0.96 -17.39 7.78
C ASN A 18 0.64 -16.31 8.83
N PRO A 19 1.55 -15.37 9.15
CA PRO A 19 1.19 -14.26 10.00
C PRO A 19 0.08 -13.48 9.29
N ILE A 20 -1.12 -13.49 9.87
CA ILE A 20 -2.13 -12.48 9.57
C ILE A 20 -1.63 -11.19 10.23
N ALA A 21 -0.51 -10.67 9.72
CA ALA A 21 -0.11 -9.32 10.03
C ALA A 21 -1.15 -8.42 9.37
N PRO A 22 -1.87 -7.58 10.13
CA PRO A 22 -2.62 -6.51 9.52
C PRO A 22 -1.66 -5.78 8.60
N ARG A 23 -2.02 -5.57 7.33
CA ARG A 23 -1.31 -4.58 6.53
C ARG A 23 -1.34 -3.32 7.37
N GLN A 24 -0.17 -2.82 7.76
CA GLN A 24 -0.09 -1.49 8.31
C GLN A 24 -0.63 -0.59 7.20
N ALA A 25 -1.86 -0.10 7.38
CA ALA A 25 -2.29 1.06 6.66
C ALA A 25 -1.29 2.12 7.08
N THR A 26 -0.44 2.53 6.14
CA THR A 26 0.31 3.76 6.31
C THR A 26 -0.75 4.83 6.47
N ASP A 27 -0.97 5.28 7.70
CA ASP A 27 -1.76 6.46 7.96
C ASP A 27 -1.19 7.60 7.09
N GLU A 28 -2.11 8.45 6.62
CA GLU A 28 -1.82 9.74 5.98
C GLU A 28 -1.46 9.72 4.48
N ASN A 29 -2.45 9.42 3.64
CA ASN A 29 -2.87 10.24 2.48
C ASN A 29 -3.68 9.35 1.50
N SER A 30 -4.92 9.02 1.89
CA SER A 30 -5.81 8.23 1.04
C SER A 30 -6.31 9.08 -0.12
N VAL A 31 -5.82 8.81 -1.34
CA VAL A 31 -6.39 9.38 -2.56
C VAL A 31 -7.53 8.46 -3.02
N THR A 32 -8.74 9.03 -3.15
CA THR A 32 -9.90 8.30 -3.68
C THR A 32 -9.63 7.83 -5.10
N VAL A 33 -9.89 6.55 -5.39
CA VAL A 33 -9.60 5.92 -6.71
C VAL A 33 -10.37 6.54 -7.88
N GLU A 34 -11.47 7.23 -7.59
CA GLU A 34 -12.29 7.95 -8.58
C GLU A 34 -11.69 9.32 -8.95
N THR A 35 -10.66 9.77 -8.22
CA THR A 35 -10.03 11.06 -8.45
C THR A 35 -8.78 10.86 -9.30
N PRO A 36 -8.67 11.53 -10.46
CA PRO A 36 -7.45 11.44 -11.27
C PRO A 36 -6.26 11.96 -10.46
N ALA A 37 -5.20 11.15 -10.40
CA ALA A 37 -3.99 11.45 -9.66
C ALA A 37 -2.76 11.34 -10.57
N MET A 38 -1.72 12.13 -10.28
CA MET A 38 -0.43 11.99 -10.96
C MET A 38 0.28 10.73 -10.47
N THR A 39 0.96 10.03 -11.38
CA THR A 39 1.75 8.83 -11.05
C THR A 39 3.23 9.04 -11.36
N ASP A 40 4.11 8.38 -10.61
CA ASP A 40 5.54 8.33 -10.91
C ASP A 40 5.84 7.37 -12.08
N GLY A 41 7.12 7.26 -12.46
CA GLY A 41 7.55 6.35 -13.53
C GLY A 41 7.38 4.86 -13.23
N ASN A 42 7.03 4.51 -11.99
CA ASN A 42 6.80 3.16 -11.50
C ASN A 42 5.30 2.85 -11.35
N GLY A 43 4.42 3.82 -11.58
CA GLY A 43 2.97 3.70 -11.49
C GLY A 43 2.39 3.92 -10.09
N ASN A 44 3.16 4.44 -9.13
CA ASN A 44 2.65 4.79 -7.81
C ASN A 44 1.97 6.16 -7.85
N ILE A 45 0.92 6.33 -7.04
CA ILE A 45 0.25 7.63 -6.87
C ILE A 45 1.22 8.59 -6.17
N VAL A 46 1.45 9.75 -6.78
CA VAL A 46 2.22 10.84 -6.19
C VAL A 46 1.26 11.73 -5.39
N PRO A 47 1.39 11.78 -4.06
CA PRO A 47 0.54 12.63 -3.23
C PRO A 47 0.86 14.11 -3.45
N PHE A 48 -0.17 14.96 -3.43
CA PHE A 48 0.02 16.42 -3.48
C PHE A 48 0.64 16.90 -2.16
N ASN A 49 1.77 17.61 -2.24
CA ASN A 49 2.42 18.25 -1.10
C ASN A 49 2.37 19.77 -1.26
N ALA A 50 1.51 20.43 -0.47
CA ALA A 50 1.33 21.88 -0.50
C ALA A 50 2.57 22.67 -0.07
N ASP A 51 3.43 22.10 0.78
CA ASP A 51 4.65 22.78 1.27
C ASP A 51 5.67 23.00 0.14
N THR A 52 5.55 22.25 -0.96
CA THR A 52 6.41 22.38 -2.13
C THR A 52 5.91 23.40 -3.17
N VAL A 53 4.72 23.97 -2.95
CA VAL A 53 4.11 24.91 -3.88
C VAL A 53 4.41 26.34 -3.42
N SER A 54 5.19 27.07 -4.20
CA SER A 54 5.35 28.51 -4.00
C SER A 54 4.15 29.24 -4.57
N LEU A 55 3.24 29.71 -3.71
CA LEU A 55 2.16 30.61 -4.14
C LEU A 55 2.70 32.05 -4.25
N PRO A 56 2.28 32.82 -5.28
CA PRO A 56 2.52 34.25 -5.30
C PRO A 56 1.77 34.92 -4.13
N ASP A 57 2.40 35.92 -3.51
CA ASP A 57 1.84 36.65 -2.38
C ASP A 57 0.50 37.30 -2.78
N ALA A 58 -0.57 36.93 -2.06
CA ALA A 58 -1.92 37.42 -2.30
C ALA A 58 -2.07 38.94 -2.09
N ALA A 59 -1.04 39.62 -1.59
CA ALA A 59 -0.97 41.07 -1.48
C ALA A 59 -0.76 41.82 -2.81
N THR A 60 -0.58 41.11 -3.94
CA THR A 60 -0.28 41.72 -5.26
C THR A 60 -1.35 41.51 -6.33
N LEU A 61 -2.55 41.04 -5.95
CA LEU A 61 -3.72 40.92 -6.85
C LEU A 61 -4.71 42.08 -6.69
#